data_AF-X0Y2I7-F1
#
_entry.id   AF-X0Y2I7-F1
#
_cell.length_a   1.000
_cell.length_b   1.000
_cell.length_c   1.000
_cell.angle_alpha   90.00
_cell.angle_beta   90.00
_cell.angle_gamma   90.00
#
_symmetry.space_group_name_H-M   'P 1'
#
loop_
_entity.id
_entity.type
_entity.pdbx_description
1 polymer ?
#
loop_
_entity_poly.entity_id
_entity_poly.type
_entity_poly.pdbx_seq_one_letter_code
_entity_poly.pdbx_strand_id
1 'polypeptide(L)'
;MSASKKIYFFLYKAIIKYVPGKLGNKLRAVICRKLFRKCGRSVTIMKNAEFGTGEFIELGDKSGIGLNAFISVTSPLIIGDNVMMGSDVIIIDRDHNFSDPNIPMVEQGFQEPKPVKIGSDVWIGSRVIILPDTAIGNGVVIGAGSVITKDIPD
;
A
#
# COMPACT_ATOMS: atom_id res chain seq x y z
N MET A 1 -7.93 -7.54 -15.02
CA MET A 1 -6.58 -8.16 -14.95
C MET A 1 -6.34 -9.20 -16.05
N SER A 2 -5.20 -9.16 -16.75
CA SER A 2 -4.83 -10.12 -17.81
C SER A 2 -4.56 -11.54 -17.26
N ALA A 3 -4.61 -12.56 -18.13
CA ALA A 3 -4.31 -13.95 -17.75
C ALA A 3 -2.90 -14.11 -17.14
N SER A 4 -1.90 -13.43 -17.70
CA SER A 4 -0.53 -13.42 -17.17
C SER A 4 -0.43 -12.81 -15.77
N LYS A 5 -1.11 -11.68 -15.52
CA LYS A 5 -1.14 -11.07 -14.19
C LYS A 5 -1.85 -11.96 -13.15
N LYS A 6 -2.90 -12.69 -13.53
CA LYS A 6 -3.55 -13.68 -12.64
C LYS A 6 -2.58 -14.75 -12.16
N ILE A 7 -1.74 -15.28 -13.06
CA ILE A 7 -0.72 -16.28 -12.71
C ILE A 7 0.30 -15.70 -11.73
N TYR A 8 0.84 -14.51 -12.02
CA TYR A 8 1.80 -13.86 -11.11
C TYR A 8 1.18 -13.53 -9.75
N PHE A 9 -0.09 -13.14 -9.71
CA PHE A 9 -0.80 -12.80 -8.49
C PHE A 9 -1.02 -14.06 -7.64
N PHE A 10 -1.46 -15.16 -8.26
CA PHE A 10 -1.57 -16.44 -7.59
C PHE A 10 -0.23 -16.93 -7.05
N LEU A 11 0.83 -16.89 -7.87
CA LEU A 11 2.18 -17.25 -7.46
C LEU A 11 2.68 -16.39 -6.30
N TYR A 12 2.37 -15.08 -6.32
CA TYR A 12 2.66 -14.17 -5.23
C TYR A 12 2.00 -14.65 -3.93
N LYS A 13 0.68 -14.83 -3.97
CA LYS A 13 -0.14 -15.19 -2.80
C LYS A 13 0.17 -16.56 -2.24
N ALA A 14 0.45 -17.54 -3.09
CA ALA A 14 0.68 -18.91 -2.68
C ALA A 14 2.09 -19.13 -2.10
N ILE A 15 3.12 -18.48 -2.66
CA ILE A 15 4.52 -18.83 -2.37
C ILE A 15 5.37 -17.59 -2.10
N ILE A 16 5.48 -16.68 -3.08
CA ILE A 16 6.52 -15.63 -3.08
C ILE A 16 6.34 -14.64 -1.93
N LYS A 17 5.11 -14.42 -1.47
CA LYS A 17 4.79 -13.61 -0.30
C LYS A 17 5.53 -14.07 0.97
N TYR A 18 5.75 -15.38 1.14
CA TYR A 18 6.27 -15.96 2.39
C TYR A 18 7.78 -16.23 2.40
N VAL A 19 8.45 -16.21 1.25
CA VAL A 19 9.89 -16.53 1.14
C VAL A 19 10.73 -15.54 1.97
N PRO A 20 11.53 -15.99 2.95
CA PRO A 20 12.27 -15.09 3.82
C PRO A 20 13.54 -14.50 3.15
N GLY A 21 14.12 -13.51 3.83
CA GLY A 21 15.45 -12.99 3.53
C GLY A 21 15.58 -12.17 2.24
N LYS A 22 16.83 -11.81 1.91
CA LYS A 22 17.16 -10.95 0.77
C LYS A 22 16.72 -11.54 -0.57
N LEU A 23 16.79 -12.86 -0.73
CA LEU A 23 16.30 -13.54 -1.94
C LEU A 23 14.78 -13.36 -2.09
N GLY A 24 14.02 -13.57 -1.01
CA GLY A 24 12.58 -13.35 -1.02
C GLY A 24 12.21 -11.91 -1.39
N ASN A 25 12.95 -10.92 -0.88
CA ASN A 25 12.73 -9.52 -1.21
C ASN A 25 12.92 -9.25 -2.72
N LYS A 26 13.97 -9.82 -3.32
CA LYS A 26 14.22 -9.72 -4.77
C LYS A 26 13.12 -10.40 -5.59
N LEU A 27 12.69 -11.60 -5.19
CA LEU A 27 11.61 -12.33 -5.88
C LEU A 27 10.30 -11.54 -5.84
N ARG A 28 9.93 -11.01 -4.66
CA ARG A 28 8.74 -10.16 -4.53
C ARG A 28 8.85 -8.90 -5.39
N ALA A 29 10.00 -8.23 -5.42
CA ALA A 29 10.20 -7.06 -6.29
C ALA A 29 10.00 -7.40 -7.78
N VAL A 30 10.55 -8.53 -8.26
CA VAL A 30 10.36 -8.99 -9.65
C VAL A 30 8.89 -9.23 -9.97
N ILE A 31 8.17 -9.93 -9.09
CA ILE A 31 6.75 -10.25 -9.28
C ILE A 31 5.89 -8.98 -9.18
N CYS A 32 6.14 -8.11 -8.20
CA CYS A 32 5.39 -6.87 -8.04
C CYS A 32 5.56 -5.94 -9.24
N ARG A 33 6.72 -5.91 -9.91
CA ARG A 33 6.88 -5.19 -11.19
C ARG A 33 5.95 -5.67 -12.30
N LYS A 34 5.48 -6.92 -12.25
CA LYS A 34 4.49 -7.46 -13.20
C LYS A 34 3.05 -7.20 -12.76
N LEU A 35 2.82 -7.03 -11.45
CA LEU A 35 1.49 -6.84 -10.88
C LEU A 35 1.08 -5.37 -10.82
N PHE A 36 1.95 -4.54 -10.24
CA PHE A 36 1.68 -3.14 -9.96
C PHE A 36 1.41 -2.34 -11.23
N ARG A 37 0.66 -1.24 -11.09
CA ARG A 37 0.44 -0.29 -12.17
C ARG A 37 1.75 0.34 -12.62
N LYS A 38 2.56 0.76 -11.64
CA LYS A 38 3.93 1.26 -11.81
C LYS A 38 4.79 0.73 -10.68
N CYS A 39 6.03 0.37 -10.99
CA CYS A 39 6.97 -0.13 -10.00
C CYS A 39 8.39 0.23 -10.40
N GLY A 40 9.13 0.87 -9.50
CA GLY A 40 10.52 1.27 -9.67
C GLY A 40 11.47 0.08 -9.93
N ARG A 41 12.71 0.41 -10.28
CA ARG A 41 13.75 -0.59 -10.59
C ARG A 41 14.35 -1.19 -9.31
N SER A 42 14.64 -0.33 -8.34
CA SER A 42 15.33 -0.64 -7.09
C SER A 42 14.37 -0.60 -5.92
N VAL A 43 13.32 -1.42 -5.95
CA VAL A 43 12.33 -1.50 -4.86
C VAL A 43 12.62 -2.64 -3.90
N THR A 44 12.19 -2.51 -2.65
CA THR A 44 12.21 -3.60 -1.67
C THR A 44 10.80 -3.94 -1.22
N ILE A 45 10.35 -5.16 -1.48
CA ILE A 45 9.07 -5.66 -0.97
C ILE A 45 9.36 -6.70 0.11
N MET A 46 9.05 -6.36 1.35
CA MET A 46 9.35 -7.21 2.49
C MET A 46 8.39 -8.40 2.59
N LYS A 47 8.76 -9.39 3.40
CA LYS A 47 7.98 -10.61 3.61
C LYS A 47 6.56 -10.26 4.06
N ASN A 48 5.58 -11.03 3.59
CA ASN A 48 4.18 -10.96 4.02
C ASN A 48 3.46 -9.64 3.71
N ALA A 49 4.02 -8.76 2.86
CA ALA A 49 3.27 -7.61 2.33
C ALA A 49 2.00 -8.10 1.61
N GLU A 50 0.86 -7.59 2.04
CA GLU A 50 -0.47 -7.98 1.59
C GLU A 50 -1.11 -6.84 0.79
N PHE A 51 -1.56 -7.15 -0.42
CA PHE A 51 -2.28 -6.23 -1.28
C PHE A 51 -3.22 -6.99 -2.22
N GLY A 52 -4.14 -6.27 -2.88
CA GLY A 52 -5.03 -6.82 -3.91
C GLY A 52 -4.30 -7.21 -5.20
N THR A 53 -4.90 -7.02 -6.37
CA THR A 53 -4.27 -7.33 -7.66
C THR A 53 -3.02 -6.50 -7.96
N GLY A 54 -2.82 -5.40 -7.23
CA GLY A 54 -1.75 -4.42 -7.42
C GLY A 54 -2.05 -3.39 -8.52
N GLU A 55 -3.17 -3.49 -9.24
CA GLU A 55 -3.45 -2.62 -10.40
C GLU A 55 -3.69 -1.15 -10.06
N PHE A 56 -3.86 -0.83 -8.79
CA PHE A 56 -4.00 0.54 -8.28
C PHE A 56 -2.73 1.07 -7.61
N ILE A 57 -1.67 0.26 -7.52
CA ILE A 57 -0.45 0.63 -6.80
C ILE A 57 0.58 1.15 -7.79
N GLU A 58 1.05 2.37 -7.52
CA GLU A 58 2.22 2.96 -8.14
C GLU A 58 3.31 3.13 -7.08
N LEU A 59 4.43 2.43 -7.26
CA LEU A 59 5.58 2.50 -6.37
C LEU A 59 6.79 3.08 -7.11
N GLY A 60 7.34 4.18 -6.59
CA GLY A 60 8.54 4.84 -7.10
C GLY A 60 9.82 4.00 -6.97
N ASP A 61 10.91 4.52 -7.52
CA ASP A 61 12.24 3.93 -7.42
C ASP A 61 12.83 4.12 -6.02
N LYS A 62 13.70 3.19 -5.60
CA LYS A 62 14.34 3.21 -4.27
C LYS A 62 13.35 3.21 -3.09
N SER A 63 12.11 2.77 -3.33
CA SER A 63 11.04 2.73 -2.33
C SER A 63 10.77 1.32 -1.82
N GLY A 64 10.21 1.23 -0.61
CA GLY A 64 9.96 -0.03 0.08
C GLY A 64 8.50 -0.22 0.51
N ILE A 65 8.02 -1.46 0.43
CA ILE A 65 6.83 -1.91 1.15
C ILE A 65 7.28 -2.75 2.35
N GLY A 66 6.83 -2.34 3.53
CA GLY A 66 7.26 -2.84 4.82
C GLY A 66 6.86 -4.30 5.11
N LEU A 67 7.54 -4.89 6.10
CA LEU A 67 7.23 -6.24 6.58
C LEU A 67 5.78 -6.29 7.06
N ASN A 68 5.00 -7.29 6.62
CA ASN A 68 3.57 -7.43 6.98
C ASN A 68 2.70 -6.21 6.63
N ALA A 69 3.13 -5.30 5.76
CA ALA A 69 2.27 -4.18 5.38
C ALA A 69 0.95 -4.68 4.78
N PHE A 70 -0.15 -4.01 5.11
CA PHE A 70 -1.49 -4.34 4.63
C PHE A 70 -2.03 -3.17 3.81
N ILE A 71 -2.18 -3.38 2.50
CA ILE A 71 -2.58 -2.37 1.54
C ILE A 71 -3.90 -2.81 0.90
N SER A 72 -5.01 -2.25 1.38
CA SER A 72 -6.35 -2.53 0.87
C SER A 72 -6.84 -1.34 0.06
N VAL A 73 -6.49 -1.32 -1.23
CA VAL A 73 -6.83 -0.21 -2.13
C VAL A 73 -7.53 -0.68 -3.41
N THR A 74 -8.55 0.06 -3.81
CA THR A 74 -9.37 -0.08 -5.02
C THR A 74 -9.44 1.20 -5.87
N SER A 75 -8.70 2.23 -5.46
CA SER A 75 -8.41 3.50 -6.12
C SER A 75 -6.90 3.77 -6.04
N PRO A 76 -6.38 4.75 -6.81
CA PRO A 76 -4.93 4.96 -6.91
C PRO A 76 -4.24 5.16 -5.55
N LEU A 77 -3.26 4.31 -5.27
CA LEU A 77 -2.22 4.51 -4.26
C LEU A 77 -0.93 4.88 -4.97
N ILE A 78 -0.45 6.09 -4.74
CA ILE A 78 0.79 6.61 -5.33
C ILE A 78 1.82 6.75 -4.22
N ILE A 79 2.95 6.07 -4.37
CA ILE A 79 4.11 6.17 -3.49
C ILE A 79 5.29 6.67 -4.32
N GLY A 80 5.89 7.79 -3.90
CA GLY A 80 7.01 8.44 -4.57
C GLY A 80 8.32 7.66 -4.53
N ASP A 81 9.40 8.34 -4.89
CA ASP A 81 10.75 7.78 -4.90
C ASP A 81 11.41 7.92 -3.53
N ASN A 82 12.33 7.02 -3.20
CA ASN A 82 13.08 7.02 -1.92
C ASN A 82 12.20 6.91 -0.66
N VAL A 83 11.10 6.15 -0.71
CA VAL A 83 10.20 5.97 0.44
C VAL A 83 10.63 4.78 1.30
N MET A 84 10.85 5.03 2.59
CA MET A 84 11.10 4.00 3.60
C MET A 84 9.81 3.67 4.35
N MET A 85 9.53 2.38 4.53
CA MET A 85 8.32 1.91 5.22
C MET A 85 8.65 0.88 6.30
N GLY A 86 8.24 1.17 7.53
CA GLY A 86 8.34 0.29 8.68
C GLY A 86 7.42 -0.93 8.58
N SER A 87 7.47 -1.79 9.60
CA SER A 87 6.62 -2.99 9.63
C SER A 87 5.16 -2.67 9.93
N ASP A 88 4.25 -3.53 9.49
CA ASP A 88 2.85 -3.54 9.86
C ASP A 88 2.11 -2.22 9.53
N VAL A 89 2.58 -1.49 8.52
CA VAL A 89 1.89 -0.29 8.00
C VAL A 89 0.61 -0.70 7.30
N ILE A 90 -0.47 0.03 7.59
CA ILE A 90 -1.80 -0.17 7.01
C ILE A 90 -2.12 1.02 6.11
N ILE A 91 -2.54 0.74 4.87
CA ILE A 91 -3.02 1.75 3.93
C ILE A 91 -4.38 1.29 3.41
N ILE A 92 -5.40 2.11 3.62
CA ILE A 92 -6.77 1.84 3.18
C ILE A 92 -7.34 3.04 2.43
N ASP A 93 -8.22 2.77 1.46
CA ASP A 93 -8.77 3.80 0.59
C ASP A 93 -10.30 3.88 0.59
N ARG A 94 -10.96 3.09 1.45
CA ARG A 94 -12.43 3.02 1.51
C ARG A 94 -12.90 2.98 2.95
N ASP A 95 -14.03 3.63 3.20
CA ASP A 95 -14.74 3.62 4.48
C ASP A 95 -16.19 3.14 4.30
N HIS A 96 -16.89 2.89 5.40
CA HIS A 96 -18.32 2.59 5.42
C HIS A 96 -19.16 3.87 5.33
N ASN A 97 -20.38 3.74 4.80
CA ASN A 97 -21.36 4.82 4.93
C ASN A 97 -21.89 4.83 6.37
N PHE A 98 -22.01 6.03 6.94
CA PHE A 98 -22.50 6.24 8.31
C PHE A 98 -23.38 7.49 8.44
N SER A 99 -23.82 8.06 7.31
CA SER A 99 -24.52 9.34 7.28
C SER A 99 -25.99 9.26 7.70
N ASP A 100 -26.63 8.08 7.57
CA ASP A 100 -28.03 7.91 8.00
C ASP A 100 -28.08 7.34 9.44
N PRO A 101 -28.52 8.12 10.45
CA PRO A 101 -28.59 7.63 11.82
C PRO A 101 -29.72 6.62 12.06
N ASN A 102 -30.64 6.42 11.10
CA ASN A 102 -31.77 5.50 11.24
C ASN A 102 -31.51 4.10 10.67
N ILE A 103 -30.40 3.90 9.95
CA ILE A 103 -30.02 2.63 9.35
C ILE A 103 -28.75 2.12 10.06
N PRO A 104 -28.68 0.86 10.53
CA PRO A 104 -27.44 0.30 11.08
C PRO A 104 -26.28 0.38 10.08
N MET A 105 -25.05 0.74 10.53
CA MET A 105 -23.91 0.97 9.61
C MET A 105 -23.61 -0.22 8.67
N VAL A 106 -23.83 -1.46 9.12
CA VAL A 106 -23.61 -2.67 8.33
C VAL A 106 -24.51 -2.77 7.10
N GLU A 107 -25.63 -2.06 7.09
CA GLU A 107 -26.61 -2.05 6.00
C GLU A 107 -26.45 -0.83 5.07
N GLN A 108 -25.63 0.16 5.45
CA GLN A 108 -25.47 1.40 4.68
C GLN A 108 -24.49 1.27 3.50
N GLY A 109 -23.75 0.16 3.39
CA GLY A 109 -22.77 -0.07 2.33
C GLY A 109 -21.46 0.71 2.56
N PHE A 110 -20.81 1.10 1.45
CA PHE A 110 -19.48 1.71 1.46
C PHE A 110 -19.47 3.08 0.80
N GLN A 111 -18.57 3.94 1.26
CA GLN A 111 -18.22 5.17 0.56
C GLN A 111 -17.44 4.86 -0.72
N GLU A 112 -17.42 5.81 -1.63
CA GLU A 112 -16.54 5.74 -2.80
C GLU A 112 -15.07 5.67 -2.36
N PRO A 113 -14.24 4.83 -3.01
CA PRO A 113 -12.83 4.76 -2.71
C PRO A 113 -12.12 6.06 -3.04
N LYS A 114 -11.28 6.54 -2.13
CA LYS A 114 -10.55 7.80 -2.26
C LYS A 114 -9.04 7.58 -2.25
N PRO A 115 -8.30 8.19 -3.20
CA PRO A 115 -6.89 7.90 -3.40
C PRO A 115 -6.03 8.27 -2.20
N VAL A 116 -4.88 7.61 -2.08
CA VAL A 116 -3.84 7.95 -1.11
C VAL A 116 -2.57 8.29 -1.86
N LYS A 117 -1.92 9.40 -1.49
CA LYS A 117 -0.68 9.87 -2.11
C LYS A 117 0.41 10.02 -1.06
N ILE A 118 1.57 9.46 -1.34
CA ILE A 118 2.76 9.57 -0.52
C ILE A 118 3.85 10.13 -1.42
N GLY A 119 4.41 11.28 -1.03
CA GLY A 119 5.48 11.98 -1.74
C GLY A 119 6.79 11.18 -1.79
N SER A 120 7.82 11.84 -2.26
CA SER A 120 9.18 11.30 -2.32
C SER A 120 9.96 11.64 -1.05
N ASP A 121 10.99 10.85 -0.75
CA ASP A 121 11.85 11.04 0.43
C ASP A 121 11.07 11.03 1.76
N VAL A 122 10.15 10.07 1.88
CA VAL A 122 9.29 9.91 3.05
C VAL A 122 9.75 8.72 3.89
N TRP A 123 9.80 8.91 5.21
CA TRP A 123 9.96 7.82 6.17
C TRP A 123 8.66 7.54 6.92
N ILE A 124 8.08 6.37 6.69
CA ILE A 124 6.88 5.88 7.39
C ILE A 124 7.32 4.93 8.50
N GLY A 125 7.10 5.29 9.76
CA GLY A 125 7.36 4.44 10.91
C GLY A 125 6.53 3.15 10.93
N SER A 126 6.90 2.19 11.77
CA SER A 126 6.13 0.96 11.94
C SER A 126 4.73 1.22 12.49
N ARG A 127 3.75 0.39 12.10
CA ARG A 127 2.36 0.44 12.58
C ARG A 127 1.64 1.75 12.31
N VAL A 128 2.08 2.51 11.31
CA VAL A 128 1.33 3.68 10.83
C VAL A 128 0.09 3.21 10.07
N ILE A 129 -1.02 3.90 10.27
CA ILE A 129 -2.28 3.69 9.56
C ILE A 129 -2.55 4.93 8.71
N ILE A 130 -2.72 4.76 7.40
CA ILE A 130 -3.01 5.83 6.45
C ILE A 130 -4.43 5.63 5.93
N LEU A 131 -5.29 6.61 6.22
CA LEU A 131 -6.73 6.57 5.90
C LEU A 131 -7.01 7.10 4.48
N PRO A 132 -8.24 6.88 3.96
CA PRO A 132 -8.62 7.34 2.64
C PRO A 132 -8.50 8.86 2.50
N ASP A 133 -8.29 9.33 1.27
CA ASP A 133 -8.29 10.78 0.95
C ASP A 133 -7.16 11.56 1.64
N THR A 134 -5.99 10.95 1.78
CA THR A 134 -4.83 11.59 2.41
C THR A 134 -3.66 11.74 1.44
N ALA A 135 -2.98 12.88 1.53
CA ALA A 135 -1.73 13.18 0.87
C ALA A 135 -0.63 13.46 1.90
N ILE A 136 0.48 12.74 1.79
CA ILE A 136 1.71 12.98 2.55
C ILE A 136 2.71 13.65 1.61
N GLY A 137 3.22 14.80 2.01
CA GLY A 137 4.21 15.60 1.29
C GLY A 137 5.58 14.93 1.13
N ASN A 138 6.48 15.61 0.43
CA ASN A 138 7.87 15.18 0.27
C ASN A 138 8.70 15.48 1.53
N GLY A 139 9.73 14.68 1.81
CA GLY A 139 10.65 14.95 2.93
C GLY A 139 10.04 14.69 4.31
N VAL A 140 8.85 14.09 4.37
CA VAL A 140 8.09 13.91 5.61
C VAL A 140 8.56 12.67 6.39
N VAL A 141 8.61 12.81 7.72
CA VAL A 141 8.79 11.69 8.66
C VAL A 141 7.50 11.47 9.44
N ILE A 142 6.95 10.25 9.34
CA ILE A 142 5.79 9.82 10.12
C ILE A 142 6.26 8.92 11.27
N GLY A 143 6.00 9.36 12.50
CA GLY A 143 6.30 8.59 13.70
C GLY A 143 5.54 7.26 13.75
N ALA A 144 6.16 6.24 14.34
CA ALA A 144 5.54 4.92 14.50
C ALA A 144 4.21 4.99 15.27
N GLY A 145 3.23 4.19 14.86
CA GLY A 145 1.90 4.13 15.48
C GLY A 145 0.96 5.29 15.13
N SER A 146 1.38 6.23 14.28
CA SER A 146 0.53 7.36 13.87
C SER A 146 -0.68 6.90 13.06
N VAL A 147 -1.81 7.61 13.20
CA VAL A 147 -2.98 7.46 12.34
C VAL A 147 -3.14 8.73 11.52
N ILE A 148 -2.93 8.62 10.22
CA ILE A 148 -2.98 9.74 9.28
C ILE A 148 -4.41 9.86 8.76
N THR A 149 -5.11 10.88 9.24
CA THR A 149 -6.52 11.14 8.93
C THR A 149 -6.72 12.38 8.05
N LYS A 150 -5.65 13.13 7.81
CA LYS A 150 -5.62 14.37 7.02
C LYS A 150 -4.28 14.48 6.31
N ASP A 151 -4.22 15.38 5.33
CA ASP A 151 -3.00 15.71 4.61
C ASP A 151 -1.89 16.18 5.54
N ILE A 152 -0.65 15.85 5.17
CA ILE A 152 0.57 16.31 5.80
C ILE A 152 1.38 17.05 4.73
N PRO A 153 1.62 18.36 4.87
CA PRO A 153 2.38 19.13 3.90
C PRO A 153 3.89 18.78 3.93
N ASP A 154 4.60 19.21 2.88
CA ASP A 154 6.08 19.21 2.78
C ASP A 154 6.74 20.03 3.91
#